data_AF-A0A183C632-F1
#
_entry.id   AF-A0A183C632-F1
#
_cell.length_a   1.000
_cell.length_b   1.000
_cell.length_c   1.000
_cell.angle_alpha   90.00
_cell.angle_beta   90.00
_cell.angle_gamma   90.00
#
_symmetry.space_group_name_H-M   'P 1'
#
loop_
_entity.id
_entity.type
_entity.pdbx_description
1 polymer ?
#
loop_
_entity_poly.entity_id
_entity_poly.type
_entity_poly.pdbx_seq_one_letter_code
_entity_poly.pdbx_strand_id
1 'polypeptide(L)'
;MTSQGHGSSIFCGLALCSFALLVFCCGTAQSLLLGVRDHKQGNYCILLEANITGTVQYTDEENVSRSSNFTVPDSAPTETSYNAVRPSHCGKSHQQITIEFVPDGFNHTELEADHTWYLTLQFNSTGSLEQGSYSLSNYTLDVVFFEMQNASSHYNGSHTYTKAPSFKPEWNAAVQQGQPNAFTCSQNALHFVESSVTFQNLKVIAFANETKLEFKEGQITEPCLLDVRTSDLIPIIVGACLAGLVVIVLVAYLVGRARAKRQGYTSV
;
A
#
# COMPACT_ATOMS: atom_id res chain seq x y z
N MET A 1 -73.53 -36.04 2.71
CA MET A 1 -72.82 -37.28 2.38
C MET A 1 -71.50 -36.90 1.72
N THR A 2 -70.39 -37.13 2.45
CA THR A 2 -69.02 -37.51 2.00
C THR A 2 -68.43 -36.93 0.69
N SER A 3 -67.17 -36.55 0.52
CA SER A 3 -65.97 -36.28 1.34
C SER A 3 -64.79 -36.12 0.34
N GLN A 4 -63.92 -35.09 0.52
CA GLN A 4 -62.48 -34.98 0.14
C GLN A 4 -62.05 -35.11 -1.34
N GLY A 5 -61.02 -34.44 -1.90
CA GLY A 5 -59.97 -33.52 -1.42
C GLY A 5 -58.90 -33.30 -2.53
N HIS A 6 -57.96 -32.35 -2.32
CA HIS A 6 -56.85 -31.81 -3.17
C HIS A 6 -57.16 -30.44 -3.83
N GLY A 7 -56.35 -29.38 -3.74
CA GLY A 7 -55.02 -29.14 -3.12
C GLY A 7 -54.39 -27.88 -3.76
N SER A 8 -53.82 -27.01 -2.92
CA SER A 8 -53.35 -25.61 -3.11
C SER A 8 -52.30 -25.26 -4.19
N SER A 9 -52.27 -23.97 -4.60
CA SER A 9 -51.10 -23.01 -4.66
C SER A 9 -51.37 -21.91 -5.71
N ILE A 10 -51.53 -20.60 -5.47
CA ILE A 10 -50.75 -19.53 -4.79
C ILE A 10 -49.49 -19.06 -5.54
N PHE A 11 -49.58 -17.84 -6.09
CA PHE A 11 -48.55 -16.82 -6.42
C PHE A 11 -47.26 -17.23 -7.14
N CYS A 12 -47.08 -16.76 -8.39
CA CYS A 12 -45.75 -16.48 -8.95
C CYS A 12 -45.86 -15.46 -10.11
N GLY A 13 -45.14 -14.35 -10.03
CA GLY A 13 -45.12 -13.34 -11.10
C GLY A 13 -44.49 -11.99 -10.73
N LEU A 14 -43.45 -11.98 -9.89
CA LEU A 14 -42.54 -10.82 -9.79
C LEU A 14 -41.55 -10.90 -10.96
N ALA A 15 -41.64 -9.97 -11.90
CA ALA A 15 -40.65 -9.79 -12.95
C ALA A 15 -39.35 -9.29 -12.33
N LEU A 16 -38.36 -10.19 -12.25
CA LEU A 16 -37.01 -9.94 -11.79
C LEU A 16 -36.33 -8.87 -12.65
N CYS A 17 -35.99 -7.76 -12.01
CA CYS A 17 -35.08 -6.75 -12.53
C CYS A 17 -33.69 -7.39 -12.63
N SER A 18 -33.15 -7.42 -13.84
CA SER A 18 -31.87 -8.04 -14.20
C SER A 18 -30.71 -7.30 -13.52
N PHE A 19 -30.33 -7.75 -12.32
CA PHE A 19 -29.05 -7.41 -11.71
C PHE A 19 -27.96 -8.09 -12.55
N ALA A 20 -27.39 -7.33 -13.49
CA ALA A 20 -26.15 -7.71 -14.14
C ALA A 20 -25.06 -7.82 -13.06
N LEU A 21 -24.74 -9.05 -12.67
CA LEU A 21 -23.49 -9.38 -12.01
C LEU A 21 -22.37 -9.05 -13.02
N LEU A 22 -21.88 -7.82 -12.97
CA LEU A 22 -20.52 -7.51 -13.39
C LEU A 22 -19.61 -8.26 -12.41
N VAL A 23 -19.30 -9.51 -12.77
CA VAL A 23 -18.09 -10.17 -12.29
C VAL A 23 -16.94 -9.34 -12.87
N PHE A 24 -16.54 -8.33 -12.12
CA PHE A 24 -15.22 -7.76 -12.25
C PHE A 24 -14.26 -8.93 -11.98
N CYS A 25 -13.74 -9.55 -13.03
CA CYS A 25 -12.46 -10.21 -12.96
C CYS A 25 -11.45 -9.11 -12.59
N CYS A 26 -11.37 -8.81 -11.30
CA CYS A 26 -10.23 -8.16 -10.72
C CYS A 26 -9.09 -9.15 -10.95
N GLY A 27 -8.38 -9.00 -12.06
CA GLY A 27 -7.05 -9.57 -12.17
C GLY A 27 -6.31 -9.00 -10.97
N THR A 28 -6.08 -9.83 -9.97
CA THR A 28 -5.30 -9.43 -8.81
C THR A 28 -3.92 -9.13 -9.38
N ALA A 29 -3.60 -7.84 -9.55
CA ALA A 29 -2.23 -7.40 -9.65
C ALA A 29 -1.57 -7.91 -8.37
N GLN A 30 -0.83 -9.00 -8.48
CA GLN A 30 -0.24 -9.68 -7.34
C GLN A 30 0.92 -8.81 -6.89
N SER A 31 0.88 -8.32 -5.66
CA SER A 31 1.93 -7.45 -5.13
C SER A 31 3.26 -8.20 -5.05
N LEU A 32 4.36 -7.52 -5.38
CA LEU A 32 5.72 -8.06 -5.22
C LEU A 32 5.96 -8.39 -3.73
N LEU A 33 6.23 -9.66 -3.44
CA LEU A 33 6.52 -10.17 -2.10
C LEU A 33 8.02 -10.50 -1.96
N LEU A 34 8.65 -9.84 -0.99
CA LEU A 34 10.08 -9.89 -0.71
C LEU A 34 10.32 -10.32 0.73
N GLY A 35 11.43 -11.00 0.99
CA GLY A 35 11.82 -11.34 2.35
C GLY A 35 13.31 -11.57 2.57
N VAL A 36 13.73 -11.32 3.81
CA VAL A 36 15.11 -11.55 4.26
C VAL A 36 15.13 -12.80 5.14
N ARG A 37 15.88 -13.81 4.71
CA ARG A 37 16.03 -15.09 5.42
C ARG A 37 17.29 -15.07 6.28
N ASP A 38 17.17 -15.43 7.56
CA ASP A 38 18.33 -15.61 8.44
C ASP A 38 19.07 -16.90 8.04
N HIS A 39 20.29 -16.78 7.53
CA HIS A 39 21.13 -17.92 7.16
C HIS A 39 21.45 -18.87 8.33
N LYS A 40 21.39 -18.40 9.58
CA LYS A 40 21.67 -19.23 10.77
C LYS A 40 20.44 -19.99 11.24
N GLN A 41 19.29 -19.33 11.27
CA GLN A 41 18.05 -19.87 11.85
C GLN A 41 17.10 -20.46 10.80
N GLY A 42 17.23 -20.06 9.53
CA GLY A 42 16.37 -20.48 8.44
C GLY A 42 15.00 -19.79 8.41
N ASN A 43 14.74 -18.83 9.29
CA ASN A 43 13.48 -18.08 9.38
C ASN A 43 13.62 -16.70 8.72
N TYR A 44 12.53 -16.19 8.16
CA TYR A 44 12.44 -14.83 7.64
C TYR A 44 12.29 -13.84 8.79
N CYS A 45 13.17 -12.83 8.77
CA CYS A 45 13.18 -11.76 9.75
C CYS A 45 12.48 -10.49 9.24
N ILE A 46 12.41 -10.32 7.92
CA ILE A 46 11.68 -9.23 7.27
C ILE A 46 10.83 -9.84 6.17
N LEU A 47 9.56 -9.42 6.09
CA LEU A 47 8.68 -9.64 4.95
C LEU A 47 8.16 -8.29 4.49
N LEU A 48 8.19 -8.04 3.19
CA LEU A 48 7.71 -6.81 2.57
C LEU A 48 6.90 -7.16 1.33
N GLU A 49 5.69 -6.66 1.25
CA GLU A 49 4.80 -6.80 0.11
C GLU A 49 4.36 -5.41 -0.34
N ALA A 50 4.65 -5.04 -1.59
CA ALA A 50 4.26 -3.75 -2.15
C ALA A 50 4.51 -3.70 -3.67
N ASN A 51 3.77 -2.85 -4.39
CA ASN A 51 4.17 -2.43 -5.73
C ASN A 51 5.03 -1.16 -5.61
N ILE A 52 6.26 -1.22 -6.10
CA ILE A 52 7.25 -0.17 -5.89
C ILE A 52 7.50 0.59 -7.19
N THR A 53 7.25 1.89 -7.14
CA THR A 53 7.48 2.83 -8.25
C THR A 53 8.25 4.04 -7.72
N GLY A 54 8.91 4.80 -8.58
CA GLY A 54 9.60 5.99 -8.11
C GLY A 54 10.02 6.93 -9.21
N THR A 55 10.61 8.04 -8.77
CA THR A 55 11.13 9.11 -9.61
C THR A 55 12.54 9.45 -9.16
N VAL A 56 13.51 9.36 -10.05
CA VAL A 56 14.88 9.83 -9.81
C VAL A 56 15.09 11.17 -10.52
N GLN A 57 15.65 12.15 -9.81
CA GLN A 57 16.08 13.43 -10.36
C GLN A 57 17.60 13.42 -10.55
N TYR A 58 18.06 13.82 -11.72
CA TYR A 58 19.48 13.88 -12.07
C TYR A 58 19.78 15.09 -12.96
N THR A 59 21.05 15.47 -13.08
CA THR A 59 21.47 16.56 -13.96
C THR A 59 22.08 15.98 -15.21
N ASP A 60 21.63 16.38 -16.39
CA ASP A 60 22.20 15.93 -17.67
C ASP A 60 23.52 16.64 -18.02
N GLU A 61 24.21 16.18 -19.06
CA GLU A 61 25.46 16.80 -19.55
C GLU A 61 25.31 18.28 -19.95
N GLU A 62 24.09 18.75 -20.23
CA GLU A 62 23.79 20.15 -20.52
C GLU A 62 23.58 20.98 -19.23
N ASN A 63 23.83 20.41 -18.05
CA ASN A 63 23.56 20.97 -16.72
C ASN A 63 22.08 21.27 -16.46
N VAL A 64 21.17 20.52 -17.10
CA VAL A 64 19.72 20.65 -16.90
C VAL A 64 19.23 19.54 -15.97
N SER A 65 18.42 19.90 -14.98
CA SER A 65 17.77 18.93 -14.09
C SER A 65 16.66 18.18 -14.85
N ARG A 66 16.72 16.84 -14.81
CA ARG A 66 15.82 15.89 -15.46
C ARG A 66 15.27 14.92 -14.43
N SER A 67 14.05 14.44 -14.67
CA SER A 67 13.44 13.35 -13.90
C SER A 67 13.23 12.13 -14.79
N SER A 68 13.41 10.95 -14.21
CA SER A 68 12.95 9.70 -14.81
C SER A 68 12.13 8.89 -13.83
N ASN A 69 11.06 8.30 -14.34
CA ASN A 69 10.26 7.34 -13.58
C ASN A 69 10.91 5.96 -13.68
N PHE A 70 10.69 5.13 -12.68
CA PHE A 70 11.09 3.73 -12.67
C PHE A 70 10.08 2.88 -11.94
N THR A 71 10.08 1.59 -12.26
CA THR A 71 9.28 0.56 -11.56
C THR A 71 10.19 -0.58 -11.17
N VAL A 72 10.00 -1.12 -9.95
CA VAL A 72 10.64 -2.37 -9.55
C VAL A 72 9.84 -3.52 -10.18
N PRO A 73 10.45 -4.36 -11.02
CA PRO A 73 9.74 -5.43 -11.71
C PRO A 73 9.28 -6.52 -10.73
N ASP A 74 8.14 -7.17 -11.05
CA ASP A 74 7.64 -8.32 -10.29
C ASP A 74 8.60 -9.53 -10.37
N SER A 75 9.53 -9.54 -11.33
CA SER A 75 10.59 -10.54 -11.46
C SER A 75 11.78 -10.28 -10.53
N ALA A 76 11.76 -9.23 -9.71
CA ALA A 76 12.80 -8.99 -8.73
C ALA A 76 12.93 -10.19 -7.76
N PRO A 77 14.14 -10.52 -7.27
CA PRO A 77 14.35 -11.66 -6.40
C PRO A 77 13.47 -11.60 -5.14
N THR A 78 12.57 -12.57 -4.98
CA THR A 78 11.64 -12.66 -3.83
C THR A 78 12.37 -12.91 -2.50
N GLU A 79 13.55 -13.53 -2.55
CA GLU A 79 14.44 -13.67 -1.40
C GLU A 79 15.67 -12.78 -1.59
N THR A 80 15.78 -11.75 -0.76
CA THR A 80 16.96 -10.88 -0.76
C THR A 80 18.03 -11.55 0.10
N SER A 81 18.89 -12.34 -0.54
CA SER A 81 20.03 -13.01 0.10
C SER A 81 21.16 -12.03 0.43
N TYR A 82 22.12 -12.48 1.24
CA TYR A 82 23.40 -11.80 1.46
C TYR A 82 24.13 -11.54 0.13
N ASN A 83 24.11 -10.28 -0.35
CA ASN A 83 25.01 -9.78 -1.38
C ASN A 83 26.28 -9.23 -0.70
N ALA A 84 27.47 -9.52 -1.26
CA ALA A 84 28.76 -9.08 -0.70
C ALA A 84 28.91 -7.54 -0.64
N VAL A 85 28.21 -6.82 -1.53
CA VAL A 85 28.29 -5.35 -1.62
C VAL A 85 27.34 -4.67 -0.63
N ARG A 86 26.09 -5.15 -0.56
CA ARG A 86 25.03 -4.59 0.31
C ARG A 86 24.18 -5.72 0.90
N PRO A 87 24.64 -6.35 2.00
CA PRO A 87 23.97 -7.51 2.52
C PRO A 87 22.65 -7.14 3.21
N SER A 88 21.59 -7.88 2.90
CA SER A 88 20.43 -7.94 3.78
C SER A 88 20.83 -8.64 5.08
N HIS A 89 20.30 -8.16 6.21
CA HIS A 89 20.75 -8.58 7.53
C HIS A 89 19.59 -8.76 8.52
N CYS A 90 19.57 -9.92 9.18
CA CYS A 90 18.71 -10.24 10.32
C CYS A 90 19.47 -10.03 11.64
N GLY A 91 19.41 -8.82 12.21
CA GLY A 91 19.90 -8.53 13.55
C GLY A 91 18.78 -8.45 14.58
N LYS A 92 19.15 -8.36 15.86
CA LYS A 92 18.20 -8.25 17.00
C LYS A 92 17.72 -6.83 17.26
N SER A 93 18.56 -5.83 16.98
CA SER A 93 18.25 -4.41 17.17
C SER A 93 18.23 -3.60 15.87
N HIS A 94 18.84 -4.16 14.83
CA HIS A 94 18.96 -3.55 13.52
C HIS A 94 18.77 -4.62 12.45
N GLN A 95 17.92 -4.35 11.48
CA GLN A 95 17.66 -5.22 10.34
C GLN A 95 17.70 -4.41 9.05
N GLN A 96 18.12 -5.05 7.98
CA GLN A 96 18.25 -4.41 6.68
C GLN A 96 17.72 -5.34 5.60
N ILE A 97 16.91 -4.79 4.70
CA ILE A 97 16.55 -5.41 3.43
C ILE A 97 17.13 -4.55 2.30
N THR A 98 17.84 -5.19 1.40
CA THR A 98 18.33 -4.58 0.16
C THR A 98 17.64 -5.25 -1.01
N ILE A 99 16.84 -4.48 -1.74
CA ILE A 99 16.11 -4.91 -2.93
C ILE A 99 17.00 -4.61 -4.13
N GLU A 100 17.37 -5.67 -4.84
CA GLU A 100 18.24 -5.63 -6.02
C GLU A 100 17.37 -5.79 -7.27
N PHE A 101 17.42 -4.82 -8.19
CA PHE A 101 16.58 -4.85 -9.38
C PHE A 101 17.18 -4.04 -10.53
N VAL A 102 16.86 -4.44 -11.75
CA VAL A 102 17.01 -3.59 -12.93
C VAL A 102 15.66 -2.92 -13.17
N PRO A 103 15.57 -1.58 -13.19
CA PRO A 103 14.29 -0.89 -13.31
C PRO A 103 13.63 -1.11 -14.67
N ASP A 104 12.31 -1.29 -14.65
CA ASP A 104 11.48 -1.23 -15.85
C ASP A 104 11.31 0.22 -16.32
N GLY A 105 11.08 0.39 -17.63
CA GLY A 105 10.82 1.69 -18.26
C GLY A 105 12.03 2.30 -18.98
N PHE A 106 13.14 1.57 -19.04
CA PHE A 106 14.33 1.93 -19.79
C PHE A 106 14.56 0.91 -20.91
N ASN A 107 14.88 1.39 -22.11
CA ASN A 107 15.26 0.51 -23.22
C ASN A 107 16.73 0.13 -23.04
N HIS A 108 16.96 -0.97 -22.32
CA HIS A 108 18.30 -1.47 -22.09
C HIS A 108 18.87 -2.08 -23.37
N THR A 109 20.07 -1.65 -23.75
CA THR A 109 20.87 -2.44 -24.69
C THR A 109 21.45 -3.67 -23.98
N GLU A 110 21.84 -4.71 -24.72
CA GLU A 110 22.37 -5.97 -24.17
C GLU A 110 23.63 -5.77 -23.30
N LEU A 111 24.27 -4.60 -23.36
CA LEU A 111 25.42 -4.18 -22.54
C LEU A 111 25.05 -3.53 -21.19
N GLU A 112 23.79 -3.19 -20.95
CA GLU A 112 23.35 -2.44 -19.75
C GLU A 112 22.71 -3.32 -18.66
N ALA A 113 22.74 -4.65 -18.84
CA ALA A 113 22.24 -5.62 -17.85
C ALA A 113 22.94 -5.53 -16.47
N ASP A 114 24.13 -4.91 -16.41
CA ASP A 114 24.91 -4.71 -15.18
C ASP A 114 24.53 -3.42 -14.41
N HIS A 115 23.57 -2.62 -14.91
CA HIS A 115 23.09 -1.38 -14.26
C HIS A 115 22.04 -1.67 -13.18
N THR A 116 22.40 -2.57 -12.26
CA THR A 116 21.54 -2.97 -11.15
C THR A 116 21.40 -1.85 -10.13
N TRP A 117 20.16 -1.55 -9.75
CA TRP A 117 19.82 -0.58 -8.72
C TRP A 117 19.60 -1.30 -7.38
N TYR A 118 19.88 -0.58 -6.30
CA TYR A 118 19.75 -1.10 -4.94
C TYR A 118 18.90 -0.15 -4.09
N LEU A 119 17.74 -0.63 -3.64
CA LEU A 119 16.92 0.06 -2.65
C LEU A 119 17.14 -0.59 -1.29
N THR A 120 17.80 0.13 -0.38
CA THR A 120 18.13 -0.36 0.95
C THR A 120 17.22 0.27 2.00
N LEU A 121 16.55 -0.55 2.81
CA LEU A 121 15.68 -0.13 3.91
C LEU A 121 16.23 -0.67 5.23
N GLN A 122 16.38 0.20 6.22
CA GLN A 122 16.95 -0.13 7.53
C GLN A 122 15.94 0.04 8.64
N PHE A 123 15.72 -1.01 9.41
CA PHE A 123 14.80 -1.04 10.53
C PHE A 123 15.55 -1.12 11.85
N ASN A 124 15.15 -0.30 12.82
CA ASN A 124 15.66 -0.35 14.18
C ASN A 124 14.54 -0.77 15.13
N SER A 125 14.86 -1.64 16.09
CA SER A 125 13.96 -1.93 17.20
C SER A 125 14.14 -0.92 18.32
N THR A 126 13.05 -0.61 19.02
CA THR A 126 13.03 0.20 20.23
C THR A 126 12.37 -0.61 21.34
N GLY A 127 13.04 -0.73 22.48
CA GLY A 127 12.59 -1.58 23.58
C GLY A 127 13.03 -3.05 23.43
N SER A 128 12.26 -3.96 24.02
CA SER A 128 12.57 -5.39 24.03
C SER A 128 11.86 -6.13 22.89
N LEU A 129 12.35 -7.33 22.56
CA LEU A 129 11.70 -8.22 21.58
C LEU A 129 10.35 -8.78 22.09
N GLU A 130 10.08 -8.70 23.39
CA GLU A 130 8.81 -9.15 23.98
C GLU A 130 7.75 -8.03 23.98
N GLN A 131 8.22 -6.80 24.18
CA GLN A 131 7.41 -5.61 24.29
C GLN A 131 8.23 -4.38 23.88
N GLY A 132 7.82 -3.75 22.79
CA GLY A 132 8.56 -2.67 22.15
C GLY A 132 7.91 -2.22 20.86
N SER A 133 8.70 -1.70 19.95
CA SER A 133 8.30 -1.35 18.58
C SER A 133 9.48 -1.47 17.64
N TYR A 134 9.22 -1.46 16.34
CA TYR A 134 10.25 -1.23 15.33
C TYR A 134 9.86 -0.04 14.45
N SER A 135 10.86 0.55 13.81
CA SER A 135 10.64 1.63 12.84
C SER A 135 11.66 1.62 11.72
N LEU A 136 11.26 2.08 10.53
CA LEU A 136 12.18 2.38 9.44
C LEU A 136 13.04 3.60 9.83
N SER A 137 14.32 3.37 10.09
CA SER A 137 15.24 4.40 10.60
C SER A 137 15.91 5.16 9.46
N ASN A 138 16.35 4.43 8.42
CA ASN A 138 17.09 4.96 7.30
C ASN A 138 16.77 4.21 6.00
N TYR A 139 17.06 4.85 4.88
CA TYR A 139 16.93 4.23 3.56
C TYR A 139 17.81 4.95 2.53
N THR A 140 18.30 4.20 1.55
CA THR A 140 19.09 4.70 0.43
C THR A 140 18.63 4.08 -0.88
N LEU A 141 18.78 4.83 -1.97
CA LEU A 141 18.56 4.34 -3.31
C LEU A 141 19.83 4.58 -4.10
N ASP A 142 20.43 3.50 -4.56
CA ASP A 142 21.68 3.53 -5.30
C ASP A 142 21.39 3.14 -6.74
N VAL A 143 21.72 4.04 -7.64
CA VAL A 143 21.39 3.93 -9.06
C VAL A 143 22.65 3.99 -9.90
N VAL A 144 22.60 3.32 -11.03
CA VAL A 144 23.54 3.52 -12.13
C VAL A 144 22.70 3.99 -13.31
N PHE A 145 23.01 5.18 -13.84
CA PHE A 145 22.23 5.76 -14.94
C PHE A 145 22.57 5.10 -16.27
N PHE A 146 21.55 4.91 -17.10
CA PHE A 146 21.64 4.35 -18.45
C PHE A 146 22.12 5.39 -19.47
N GLU A 147 22.67 4.97 -20.61
CA GLU A 147 23.17 5.91 -21.64
C GLU A 147 22.10 6.91 -22.07
N MET A 148 20.87 6.41 -22.25
CA MET A 148 19.72 7.21 -22.70
C MET A 148 19.37 8.38 -21.77
N GLN A 149 19.78 8.33 -20.50
CA GLN A 149 19.52 9.40 -19.54
C GLN A 149 20.51 10.56 -19.68
N ASN A 150 21.67 10.35 -20.32
CA ASN A 150 22.74 11.34 -20.50
C ASN A 150 23.11 12.11 -19.22
N ALA A 151 23.23 11.41 -18.09
CA ALA A 151 23.50 12.02 -16.79
C ALA A 151 24.96 12.51 -16.66
N SER A 152 25.14 13.74 -16.18
CA SER A 152 26.45 14.39 -15.96
C SER A 152 27.35 13.65 -14.96
N SER A 153 26.76 12.93 -13.99
CA SER A 153 27.49 11.99 -13.14
C SER A 153 27.81 10.75 -13.97
N HIS A 154 28.97 10.79 -14.63
CA HIS A 154 29.65 9.75 -15.42
C HIS A 154 28.81 8.50 -15.69
N TYR A 155 28.44 8.25 -16.96
CA TYR A 155 28.04 6.93 -17.43
C TYR A 155 29.03 5.88 -16.86
N ASN A 156 28.53 4.91 -16.05
CA ASN A 156 29.26 3.96 -15.17
C ASN A 156 29.49 4.34 -13.69
N GLY A 157 29.12 5.53 -13.24
CA GLY A 157 29.19 5.96 -11.84
C GLY A 157 27.92 5.62 -11.07
N SER A 158 28.06 5.02 -9.88
CA SER A 158 26.93 4.89 -8.95
C SER A 158 26.60 6.24 -8.32
N HIS A 159 25.33 6.62 -8.36
CA HIS A 159 24.78 7.73 -7.59
C HIS A 159 23.94 7.21 -6.41
N THR A 160 24.13 7.80 -5.23
CA THR A 160 23.41 7.42 -4.01
C THR A 160 22.47 8.53 -3.58
N TYR A 161 21.18 8.28 -3.71
CA TYR A 161 20.15 9.08 -3.06
C TYR A 161 20.01 8.69 -1.59
N THR A 162 20.09 9.68 -0.72
CA THR A 162 19.92 9.50 0.73
C THR A 162 18.60 10.09 1.20
N LYS A 163 18.10 9.56 2.31
CA LYS A 163 16.90 10.05 3.01
C LYS A 163 16.94 11.59 3.17
N ALA A 164 15.84 12.25 2.79
CA ALA A 164 15.71 13.69 2.98
C ALA A 164 15.80 14.06 4.48
N PRO A 165 16.61 15.06 4.88
CA PRO A 165 16.90 15.34 6.30
C PRO A 165 15.67 15.62 7.17
N SER A 166 14.65 16.24 6.59
CA SER A 166 13.42 16.61 7.29
C SER A 166 12.32 15.55 7.20
N PHE A 167 12.51 14.50 6.40
CA PHE A 167 11.50 13.48 6.21
C PHE A 167 11.56 12.42 7.32
N LYS A 168 10.42 12.15 7.93
CA LYS A 168 10.26 11.09 8.93
C LYS A 168 9.32 10.03 8.36
N PRO A 169 9.82 8.82 8.06
CA PRO A 169 8.95 7.74 7.60
C PRO A 169 7.99 7.32 8.71
N GLU A 170 6.74 7.03 8.35
CA GLU A 170 5.69 6.57 9.28
C GLU A 170 5.73 5.06 9.54
N TRP A 171 6.69 4.35 8.94
CA TRP A 171 6.73 2.89 9.01
C TRP A 171 7.18 2.47 10.41
N ASN A 172 6.20 2.23 11.27
CA ASN A 172 6.41 1.74 12.62
C ASN A 172 5.28 0.80 13.01
N ALA A 173 5.61 -0.22 13.80
CA ALA A 173 4.60 -1.07 14.43
C ALA A 173 5.07 -1.55 15.80
N ALA A 174 4.13 -1.87 16.67
CA ALA A 174 4.42 -2.41 18.00
C ALA A 174 4.87 -3.87 17.93
N VAL A 175 5.58 -4.29 18.98
CA VAL A 175 5.89 -5.68 19.27
C VAL A 175 5.11 -6.08 20.51
N GLN A 176 4.31 -7.14 20.39
CA GLN A 176 3.41 -7.62 21.44
C GLN A 176 3.65 -9.11 21.67
N GLN A 177 3.99 -9.50 22.90
CA GLN A 177 4.17 -10.90 23.31
C GLN A 177 5.16 -11.66 22.41
N GLY A 178 6.28 -11.02 22.07
CA GLY A 178 7.30 -11.65 21.23
C GLY A 178 6.99 -11.66 19.74
N GLN A 179 5.86 -11.08 19.31
CA GLN A 179 5.46 -11.02 17.90
C GLN A 179 5.34 -9.56 17.42
N PRO A 180 6.05 -9.17 16.35
CA PRO A 180 5.86 -7.87 15.74
C PRO A 180 4.51 -7.81 15.02
N ASN A 181 3.82 -6.68 15.14
CA ASN A 181 2.71 -6.33 14.27
C ASN A 181 3.25 -5.96 12.89
N ALA A 182 2.46 -6.12 11.83
CA ALA A 182 2.83 -5.65 10.50
C ALA A 182 2.36 -4.20 10.30
N PHE A 183 3.16 -3.37 9.64
CA PHE A 183 2.75 -2.05 9.19
C PHE A 183 2.06 -2.15 7.83
N THR A 184 0.95 -1.45 7.64
CA THR A 184 0.16 -1.48 6.38
C THR A 184 -0.16 -0.07 5.90
N CYS A 185 -0.16 0.13 4.58
CA CYS A 185 -0.58 1.40 3.98
C CYS A 185 -0.99 1.21 2.52
N SER A 186 -2.13 1.77 2.12
CA SER A 186 -2.60 1.76 0.72
C SER A 186 -1.60 2.44 -0.22
N GLN A 187 -1.03 3.55 0.21
CA GLN A 187 0.00 4.29 -0.52
C GLN A 187 0.92 5.02 0.46
N ASN A 188 2.22 4.78 0.36
CA ASN A 188 3.23 5.49 1.14
C ASN A 188 4.43 5.90 0.27
N ALA A 189 4.97 7.11 0.46
CA ALA A 189 6.14 7.58 -0.26
C ALA A 189 7.32 7.82 0.69
N LEU A 190 8.50 7.34 0.30
CA LEU A 190 9.78 7.68 0.89
C LEU A 190 10.44 8.80 0.06
N HIS A 191 10.83 9.87 0.73
CA HIS A 191 11.44 11.04 0.09
C HIS A 191 12.95 11.05 0.26
N PHE A 192 13.66 11.20 -0.85
CA PHE A 192 15.10 11.39 -0.90
C PHE A 192 15.38 12.87 -1.15
N VAL A 193 16.65 13.26 -1.15
CA VAL A 193 17.04 14.56 -1.70
C VAL A 193 16.65 14.57 -3.19
N GLU A 194 15.65 15.39 -3.53
CA GLU A 194 15.11 15.61 -4.87
C GLU A 194 14.40 14.41 -5.55
N SER A 195 14.53 13.19 -5.04
CA SER A 195 13.91 11.98 -5.60
C SER A 195 12.86 11.37 -4.66
N SER A 196 12.03 10.44 -5.17
CA SER A 196 10.99 9.78 -4.36
C SER A 196 10.74 8.34 -4.77
N VAL A 197 10.36 7.50 -3.81
CA VAL A 197 9.93 6.11 -4.03
C VAL A 197 8.58 5.89 -3.37
N THR A 198 7.61 5.41 -4.13
CA THR A 198 6.24 5.15 -3.70
C THR A 198 5.98 3.64 -3.64
N PHE A 199 5.39 3.22 -2.53
CA PHE A 199 4.95 1.86 -2.24
C PHE A 199 3.42 1.86 -2.26
N GLN A 200 2.82 1.04 -3.12
CA GLN A 200 1.38 0.81 -3.17
C GLN A 200 1.05 -0.54 -2.53
N ASN A 201 -0.08 -0.61 -1.81
CA ASN A 201 -0.50 -1.80 -1.06
C ASN A 201 0.61 -2.31 -0.14
N LEU A 202 1.29 -1.40 0.54
CA LEU A 202 2.42 -1.71 1.40
C LEU A 202 1.94 -2.54 2.60
N LYS A 203 2.61 -3.68 2.80
CA LYS A 203 2.54 -4.48 4.01
C LYS A 203 3.96 -4.91 4.37
N VAL A 204 4.42 -4.56 5.56
CA VAL A 204 5.80 -4.84 5.98
C VAL A 204 5.87 -5.23 7.44
N ILE A 205 6.62 -6.28 7.73
CA ILE A 205 6.94 -6.73 9.08
C ILE A 205 8.44 -6.91 9.19
N ALA A 206 9.03 -6.28 10.20
CA ALA A 206 10.43 -6.45 10.56
C ALA A 206 10.53 -7.16 11.91
N PHE A 207 11.67 -7.78 12.18
CA PHE A 207 11.92 -8.60 13.36
C PHE A 207 10.98 -9.81 13.48
N ALA A 208 10.46 -10.28 12.35
CA ALA A 208 9.61 -11.46 12.27
C ALA A 208 10.40 -12.74 12.56
N ASN A 209 9.67 -13.84 12.74
CA ASN A 209 10.25 -15.16 12.94
C ASN A 209 9.43 -16.20 12.17
N GLU A 210 9.35 -16.02 10.85
CA GLU A 210 8.50 -16.83 9.98
C GLU A 210 9.29 -17.93 9.29
N THR A 211 8.73 -19.13 9.18
CA THR A 211 9.40 -20.26 8.49
C THR A 211 9.23 -20.19 6.97
N LYS A 212 8.24 -19.42 6.51
CA LYS A 212 7.84 -19.29 5.11
C LYS A 212 7.79 -17.81 4.71
N LEU A 213 7.98 -17.56 3.42
CA LEU A 213 7.81 -16.26 2.80
C LEU A 213 6.31 -15.97 2.61
N GLU A 214 5.59 -15.82 3.71
CA GLU A 214 4.15 -15.49 3.72
C GLU A 214 3.79 -14.78 5.02
N PHE A 215 2.82 -13.88 4.96
CA PHE A 215 2.24 -13.30 6.18
C PHE A 215 1.28 -14.30 6.82
N LYS A 216 1.37 -14.47 8.15
CA LYS A 216 0.45 -15.33 8.90
C LYS A 216 -1.01 -14.90 8.76
N GLU A 217 -1.91 -15.89 8.72
CA GLU A 217 -3.34 -15.64 8.87
C GLU A 217 -3.62 -15.04 10.25
N GLY A 218 -4.38 -13.93 10.28
CA GLY A 218 -4.65 -13.21 11.53
C GLY A 218 -3.47 -12.38 12.06
N GLN A 219 -2.42 -12.16 11.25
CA GLN A 219 -1.35 -11.21 11.57
C GLN A 219 -1.95 -9.85 11.95
N ILE A 220 -1.61 -9.36 13.14
CA ILE A 220 -2.06 -8.03 13.59
C ILE A 220 -1.37 -6.99 12.73
N THR A 221 -2.15 -6.05 12.18
CA THR A 221 -1.68 -4.99 11.30
C THR A 221 -1.97 -3.61 11.91
N GLU A 222 -1.01 -2.70 11.79
CA GLU A 222 -1.13 -1.29 12.13
C GLU A 222 -1.17 -0.46 10.84
N PRO A 223 -2.30 0.21 10.52
CA PRO A 223 -2.41 1.03 9.33
C PRO A 223 -1.69 2.38 9.48
N CYS A 224 -1.22 2.95 8.36
CA CYS A 224 -0.68 4.30 8.30
C CYS A 224 -1.75 5.38 8.54
N LEU A 225 -1.33 6.61 8.80
CA LEU A 225 -2.25 7.71 9.12
C LEU A 225 -3.21 8.05 7.96
N LEU A 226 -2.77 7.84 6.72
CA LEU A 226 -3.58 8.07 5.52
C LEU A 226 -4.82 7.16 5.50
N ASP A 227 -4.65 5.87 5.81
CA ASP A 227 -5.71 4.88 5.78
C ASP A 227 -6.66 5.02 6.98
N VAL A 228 -6.13 5.41 8.14
CA VAL A 228 -6.96 5.70 9.32
C VAL A 228 -7.89 6.88 9.05
N ARG A 229 -7.37 7.98 8.48
CA ARG A 229 -8.17 9.19 8.22
C ARG A 229 -9.26 8.98 7.18
N THR A 230 -9.01 8.15 6.17
CA THR A 230 -10.00 7.85 5.12
C THR A 230 -11.14 6.98 5.66
N SER A 231 -10.85 6.03 6.55
CA SER A 231 -11.86 5.20 7.20
C SER A 231 -12.82 6.02 8.09
N ASP A 232 -12.29 7.00 8.84
CA ASP A 232 -13.10 7.84 9.74
C ASP A 232 -13.93 8.91 9.00
N LEU A 233 -13.57 9.23 7.75
CA LEU A 233 -14.24 10.25 6.95
C LEU A 233 -15.62 9.77 6.44
N ILE A 234 -15.79 8.48 6.20
CA ILE A 234 -17.03 7.92 5.65
C ILE A 234 -18.23 8.15 6.60
N PRO A 235 -18.19 7.80 7.90
CA PRO A 235 -19.31 8.07 8.81
C PRO A 235 -19.71 9.54 8.90
N ILE A 236 -18.76 10.47 8.77
CA ILE A 236 -19.01 11.92 8.84
C ILE A 236 -19.85 12.38 7.64
N ILE A 237 -19.48 11.96 6.43
CA ILE A 237 -20.22 12.28 5.21
C ILE A 237 -21.63 11.69 5.26
N VAL A 238 -21.75 10.43 5.67
CA VAL A 238 -23.06 9.76 5.80
C VAL A 238 -23.95 10.52 6.78
N GLY A 239 -23.40 10.98 7.92
CA GLY A 239 -24.12 11.79 8.88
C GLY A 239 -24.63 13.12 8.31
N ALA A 240 -23.79 13.84 7.57
CA ALA A 240 -24.16 15.12 6.94
C ALA A 240 -25.25 14.95 5.88
N CYS A 241 -25.17 13.92 5.04
CA CYS A 241 -26.18 13.62 4.04
C CYS A 241 -27.54 13.29 4.66
N LEU A 242 -27.56 12.47 5.72
CA LEU A 242 -28.80 12.12 6.44
C LEU A 242 -29.43 13.35 7.11
N ALA A 243 -28.63 14.19 7.78
CA ALA A 243 -29.11 15.42 8.40
C ALA A 243 -29.70 16.39 7.35
N GLY A 244 -29.03 16.54 6.21
CA GLY A 244 -29.51 17.37 5.10
C GLY A 244 -30.87 16.89 4.57
N LEU A 245 -31.04 15.58 4.37
CA LEU A 245 -32.31 15.01 3.91
C LEU A 245 -33.44 15.28 4.90
N VAL A 246 -33.19 15.11 6.21
CA VAL A 246 -34.17 15.40 7.26
C VAL A 246 -34.61 16.87 7.22
N VAL A 247 -33.68 17.80 7.06
CA VAL A 247 -33.99 19.24 6.94
C VAL A 247 -34.86 19.51 5.71
N ILE A 248 -34.53 18.92 4.56
CA ILE A 248 -35.32 19.07 3.33
C ILE A 248 -36.75 18.54 3.53
N VAL A 249 -36.89 17.35 4.14
CA VAL A 249 -38.20 16.75 4.43
C VAL A 249 -39.01 17.61 5.39
N LEU A 250 -38.38 18.18 6.42
CA LEU A 250 -39.05 19.08 7.36
C LEU A 250 -39.54 20.36 6.67
N VAL A 251 -38.72 20.98 5.82
CA VAL A 251 -39.13 22.16 5.06
C VAL A 251 -40.30 21.82 4.13
N ALA A 252 -40.21 20.71 3.38
CA ALA A 252 -41.28 20.26 2.50
C ALA A 252 -42.58 19.96 3.26
N TYR A 253 -42.50 19.31 4.42
CA TYR A 253 -43.63 19.03 5.28
C TYR A 253 -44.28 20.31 5.80
N LEU A 254 -43.49 21.29 6.26
CA LEU A 254 -44.01 22.57 6.73
C LEU A 254 -44.75 23.33 5.63
N VAL A 255 -44.18 23.37 4.41
CA VAL A 255 -44.83 24.01 3.25
C VAL A 255 -46.11 23.27 2.84
N GLY A 256 -46.06 21.93 2.79
CA GLY A 256 -47.23 21.10 2.49
C GLY A 256 -48.35 21.28 3.51
N ARG A 257 -48.02 21.26 4.80
CA ARG A 257 -48.96 21.50 5.90
C ARG A 257 -49.55 22.92 5.85
N ALA A 258 -48.74 23.92 5.49
CA ALA A 258 -49.20 25.29 5.34
C ALA A 258 -50.20 25.45 4.19
N ARG A 259 -50.01 24.75 3.06
CA ARG A 259 -50.97 24.75 1.94
C ARG A 259 -52.27 24.01 2.28
N ALA A 260 -52.19 22.84 2.90
CA ALA A 260 -53.37 22.03 3.23
C ALA A 260 -54.36 22.78 4.14
N LYS A 261 -53.86 23.59 5.08
CA LYS A 261 -54.70 24.44 5.95
C LYS A 261 -55.54 25.48 5.18
N ARG A 262 -55.19 25.82 3.95
CA ARG A 262 -55.93 26.82 3.13
C ARG A 262 -56.99 26.20 2.22
N GLN A 263 -57.16 24.86 2.20
CA GLN A 263 -58.07 24.16 1.26
C GLN A 263 -59.31 23.53 1.92
N GLY A 264 -59.60 23.80 3.20
CA GLY A 264 -60.71 23.16 3.90
C GLY A 264 -61.65 24.14 4.60
N TYR A 265 -62.50 24.83 3.83
CA TYR A 265 -63.90 25.13 4.22
C TYR A 265 -64.67 25.75 3.03
N THR A 266 -65.14 24.91 2.11
CA THR A 266 -66.33 25.21 1.31
C THR A 266 -67.30 24.06 1.50
N SER A 267 -68.08 24.14 2.57
CA SER A 267 -69.30 23.38 2.72
C SER A 267 -70.36 23.97 1.78
N VAL A 268 -70.79 23.19 0.79
CA VAL A 268 -72.09 23.32 0.11
C VAL A 268 -72.67 21.93 -0.02
#